data_AF-A0AAU5FF43-F1
#
_entry.id   AF-A0AAU5FF43-F1
#
_cell.length_a   1.000
_cell.length_b   1.000
_cell.length_c   1.000
_cell.angle_alpha   90.00
_cell.angle_beta   90.00
_cell.angle_gamma   90.00
#
_symmetry.space_group_name_H-M   'P 1'
#
loop_
_entity.id
_entity.type
_entity.pdbx_description
1 polymer ?
#
loop_
_entity_poly.entity_id
_entity_poly.type
_entity_poly.pdbx_seq_one_letter_code
_entity_poly.pdbx_strand_id
1 'polypeptide(L)'
;MKLILIPGRLRTAVGAFAVATGVLTGMLVGPVGTASAATVTTGPVFNDPTGDSAAQQAIRSQVRSVVANADSGTSLRLAMYHLWDETVANELVAAKADRGLSVKVVLDASTRDFPQAYDILRAALGTDTSQSSYVKLCATGSSCLGPAGTGINHNKFLLADSVGGGAQKNVVMQLTSNLTPSNYTRYWNSSITVAGNTELYSGYLSYFDKLPAQNRTAWSYTYGNAGDYKYYFFPRAGTDATTDTVVNALDNITCRWTDTAGSHRTTVHAAMLKISRQDVADKLRALAGAGCLIDLVYSETDTGTWNALHGVSGITNRCYQHDDDADSTTPNRIVHSKNVLVDGMYAGSVQKLMWTGSHNWSGPALRNNDEAMLRITTPSVYSAFEANFQAARAAAVPGTSDNVTACKSE
;
A
#
# COMPACT_ATOMS: atom_id res chain seq x y z
N MET A 1 -15.42 -90.32 -38.49
CA MET A 1 -14.73 -90.85 -39.69
C MET A 1 -13.25 -90.98 -39.33
N LYS A 2 -12.72 -92.22 -39.41
CA LYS A 2 -11.30 -92.65 -39.55
C LYS A 2 -10.24 -91.53 -39.70
N LEU A 3 -9.02 -91.52 -39.16
CA LEU A 3 -8.03 -92.55 -38.77
C LEU A 3 -6.76 -91.77 -38.25
N ILE A 4 -6.03 -92.15 -37.19
CA ILE A 4 -4.63 -92.73 -37.15
C ILE A 4 -3.99 -92.22 -35.83
N LEU A 5 -3.61 -93.00 -34.81
CA LEU A 5 -2.50 -93.96 -34.59
C LEU A 5 -1.10 -93.37 -34.20
N ILE A 6 -0.85 -93.33 -32.86
CA ILE A 6 0.31 -93.79 -32.02
C ILE A 6 1.77 -93.25 -32.25
N PRO A 7 2.78 -93.52 -31.37
CA PRO A 7 3.31 -92.59 -30.36
C PRO A 7 4.86 -92.37 -30.41
N GLY A 8 5.39 -91.52 -29.53
CA GLY A 8 6.84 -91.46 -29.27
C GLY A 8 7.16 -90.86 -27.90
N ARG A 9 7.46 -91.73 -26.93
CA ARG A 9 8.06 -91.45 -25.60
C ARG A 9 9.45 -90.77 -25.78
N LEU A 10 10.05 -90.02 -24.84
CA LEU A 10 10.31 -90.33 -23.43
C LEU A 10 11.02 -89.11 -22.74
N ARG A 11 10.56 -88.75 -21.53
CA ARG A 11 11.27 -88.29 -20.32
C ARG A 11 12.25 -87.09 -20.37
N THR A 12 11.96 -86.11 -19.50
CA THR A 12 12.56 -86.05 -18.15
C THR A 12 11.72 -85.17 -17.22
N ALA A 13 11.44 -85.70 -16.03
CA ALA A 13 10.72 -85.04 -14.94
C ALA A 13 11.73 -84.46 -13.93
N VAL A 14 11.56 -83.20 -13.58
CA VAL A 14 11.95 -82.57 -12.31
C VAL A 14 10.89 -81.46 -12.14
N GLY A 15 9.90 -81.57 -11.26
CA GLY A 15 10.05 -81.62 -9.81
C GLY A 15 9.62 -80.25 -9.27
N ALA A 16 8.31 -80.05 -9.09
CA ALA A 16 7.74 -78.84 -8.53
C ALA A 16 7.93 -78.81 -7.00
N PHE A 17 8.38 -77.66 -6.47
CA PHE A 17 8.14 -77.26 -5.09
C PHE A 17 7.69 -75.80 -5.09
N ALA A 18 6.50 -75.57 -4.56
CA ALA A 18 5.94 -74.26 -4.31
C ALA A 18 6.68 -73.58 -3.15
N VAL A 19 7.03 -72.31 -3.31
CA VAL A 19 7.37 -71.40 -2.22
C VAL A 19 6.55 -70.13 -2.42
N ALA A 20 5.80 -69.77 -1.38
CA ALA A 20 4.96 -68.59 -1.32
C ALA A 20 5.80 -67.31 -1.40
N THR A 21 5.58 -66.51 -2.44
CA THR A 21 6.07 -65.13 -2.52
C THR A 21 5.04 -64.17 -1.95
N GLY A 22 5.40 -63.52 -0.85
CA GLY A 22 4.64 -62.43 -0.24
C GLY A 22 4.44 -61.28 -1.22
N VAL A 23 3.21 -60.76 -1.25
CA VAL A 23 2.85 -59.54 -1.97
C VAL A 23 3.39 -58.36 -1.17
N LEU A 24 4.53 -57.80 -1.58
CA LEU A 24 4.88 -56.43 -1.24
C LEU A 24 4.02 -55.49 -2.09
N THR A 25 2.98 -54.93 -1.49
CA THR A 25 2.30 -53.75 -2.03
C THR A 25 3.24 -52.56 -1.90
N GLY A 26 4.03 -52.33 -2.95
CA GLY A 26 4.77 -51.08 -3.11
C GLY A 26 3.78 -49.94 -3.29
N MET A 27 3.59 -49.13 -2.25
CA MET A 27 2.95 -47.82 -2.38
C MET A 27 3.82 -46.96 -3.29
N LEU A 28 3.38 -46.79 -4.54
CA LEU A 28 3.91 -45.79 -5.44
C LEU A 28 3.57 -44.41 -4.86
N VAL A 29 4.51 -43.84 -4.10
CA VAL A 29 4.50 -42.41 -3.77
C VAL A 29 4.79 -41.69 -5.07
N GLY A 30 3.74 -41.22 -5.74
CA GLY A 30 3.88 -40.32 -6.88
C GLY A 30 4.69 -39.07 -6.46
N PRO A 31 5.38 -38.40 -7.39
CA PRO A 31 6.06 -37.16 -7.07
C PRO A 31 5.01 -36.19 -6.51
N VAL A 32 5.24 -35.73 -5.28
CA VAL A 32 4.46 -34.64 -4.68
C VAL A 32 4.64 -33.46 -5.63
N GLY A 33 3.62 -33.15 -6.42
CA GLY A 33 3.62 -31.97 -7.25
C GLY A 33 3.82 -30.77 -6.34
N THR A 34 4.99 -30.13 -6.42
CA THR A 34 5.18 -28.82 -5.82
C THR A 34 4.15 -27.91 -6.47
N ALA A 35 3.11 -27.54 -5.72
CA ALA A 35 2.19 -26.51 -6.15
C ALA A 35 3.06 -25.32 -6.57
N SER A 36 2.95 -24.91 -7.85
CA SER A 36 3.63 -23.72 -8.33
C SER A 36 3.19 -22.59 -7.43
N ALA A 37 4.07 -22.12 -6.56
CA ALA A 37 3.72 -21.09 -5.62
C ALA A 37 3.34 -19.83 -6.42
N ALA A 38 2.13 -19.32 -6.21
CA ALA A 38 1.67 -18.16 -6.95
C ALA A 38 2.53 -16.96 -6.55
N THR A 39 3.24 -16.38 -7.51
CA THR A 39 3.99 -15.14 -7.29
C THR A 39 3.01 -14.00 -7.05
N VAL A 40 3.21 -13.25 -5.98
CA VAL A 40 2.44 -12.03 -5.72
C VAL A 40 2.87 -10.98 -6.73
N THR A 41 1.92 -10.33 -7.39
CA THR A 41 2.22 -9.25 -8.34
C THR A 41 2.93 -8.10 -7.61
N THR A 42 4.15 -7.77 -8.02
CA THR A 42 4.84 -6.54 -7.60
C THR A 42 4.48 -5.39 -8.54
N GLY A 43 4.53 -4.17 -8.05
CA GLY A 43 4.17 -2.98 -8.80
C GLY A 43 2.93 -2.28 -8.26
N PRO A 44 2.48 -1.24 -8.97
CA PRO A 44 1.36 -0.42 -8.54
C PRO A 44 0.01 -1.09 -8.78
N VAL A 45 -0.92 -0.91 -7.84
CA VAL A 45 -2.33 -1.33 -7.94
C VAL A 45 -3.21 -0.18 -7.46
N PHE A 46 -4.31 0.08 -8.18
CA PHE A 46 -5.19 1.23 -7.95
C PHE A 46 -6.63 0.77 -7.76
N ASN A 47 -7.36 1.45 -6.87
CA ASN A 47 -8.83 1.35 -6.87
C ASN A 47 -9.38 2.38 -7.87
N ASP A 48 -10.37 1.95 -8.66
CA ASP A 48 -11.18 2.83 -9.49
C ASP A 48 -12.64 2.77 -9.00
N PRO A 49 -13.15 3.81 -8.31
CA PRO A 49 -14.51 3.83 -7.81
C PRO A 49 -15.57 3.98 -8.90
N THR A 50 -15.18 4.29 -10.13
CA THR A 50 -16.07 4.39 -11.30
C THR A 50 -16.13 3.10 -12.11
N GLY A 51 -15.20 2.18 -11.86
CA GLY A 51 -15.13 0.88 -12.51
C GLY A 51 -16.04 -0.18 -11.86
N ASP A 52 -15.88 -1.41 -12.33
CA ASP A 52 -16.57 -2.58 -11.78
C ASP A 52 -16.06 -2.97 -10.38
N SER A 53 -16.67 -3.99 -9.77
CA SER A 53 -16.28 -4.44 -8.43
C SER A 53 -14.83 -4.93 -8.35
N ALA A 54 -14.23 -5.42 -9.44
CA ALA A 54 -12.83 -5.85 -9.43
C ALA A 54 -11.90 -4.62 -9.39
N ALA A 55 -12.20 -3.59 -10.18
CA ALA A 55 -11.46 -2.33 -10.18
C ALA A 55 -11.60 -1.58 -8.85
N GLN A 56 -12.77 -1.61 -8.24
CA GLN A 56 -13.01 -1.08 -6.89
C GLN A 56 -12.20 -1.83 -5.82
N GLN A 57 -12.22 -3.17 -5.86
CA GLN A 57 -11.63 -4.02 -4.82
C GLN A 57 -10.16 -4.40 -5.08
N ALA A 58 -9.49 -3.75 -6.04
CA ALA A 58 -8.18 -4.18 -6.53
C ALA A 58 -7.11 -4.19 -5.42
N ILE A 59 -7.01 -3.12 -4.63
CA ILE A 59 -6.02 -3.02 -3.54
C ILE A 59 -6.34 -4.02 -2.42
N ARG A 60 -7.63 -4.21 -2.09
CA ARG A 60 -8.05 -5.24 -1.12
C ARG A 60 -7.59 -6.62 -1.59
N SER A 61 -7.84 -6.94 -2.85
CA SER A 61 -7.43 -8.21 -3.46
C SER A 61 -5.92 -8.40 -3.41
N GLN A 62 -5.15 -7.33 -3.63
CA GLN A 62 -3.69 -7.38 -3.52
C GLN A 62 -3.22 -7.65 -2.07
N VAL A 63 -3.83 -7.01 -1.06
CA VAL A 63 -3.52 -7.29 0.36
C VAL A 63 -3.80 -8.75 0.70
N ARG A 64 -4.98 -9.24 0.31
CA ARG A 64 -5.38 -10.65 0.52
C ARG A 64 -4.42 -11.60 -0.20
N SER A 65 -3.97 -11.25 -1.41
CA SER A 65 -2.99 -12.02 -2.17
C SER A 65 -1.65 -12.15 -1.43
N VAL A 66 -1.14 -11.05 -0.86
CA VAL A 66 0.09 -11.11 -0.04
C VAL A 66 -0.11 -11.99 1.19
N VAL A 67 -1.20 -11.82 1.92
CA VAL A 67 -1.50 -12.62 3.14
C VAL A 67 -1.65 -14.10 2.82
N ALA A 68 -2.39 -14.43 1.75
CA ALA A 68 -2.64 -15.81 1.34
C ALA A 68 -1.38 -16.54 0.90
N ASN A 69 -0.42 -15.84 0.30
CA ASN A 69 0.81 -16.41 -0.23
C ASN A 69 2.02 -16.26 0.70
N ALA A 70 1.85 -15.71 1.91
CA ALA A 70 2.92 -15.60 2.88
C ALA A 70 3.38 -16.97 3.38
N ASP A 71 4.70 -17.18 3.37
CA ASP A 71 5.29 -18.49 3.57
C ASP A 71 5.20 -18.94 5.03
N SER A 72 4.95 -20.23 5.23
CA SER A 72 4.80 -20.84 6.56
C SER A 72 6.00 -20.59 7.47
N GLY A 73 5.73 -20.34 8.75
CA GLY A 73 6.75 -20.07 9.77
C GLY A 73 7.44 -18.70 9.65
N THR A 74 7.06 -17.86 8.69
CA THR A 74 7.59 -16.50 8.53
C THR A 74 6.70 -15.45 9.22
N SER A 75 7.02 -14.15 9.08
CA SER A 75 6.24 -13.07 9.69
C SER A 75 5.44 -12.25 8.68
N LEU A 76 4.24 -11.86 9.11
CA LEU A 76 3.42 -10.81 8.53
C LEU A 76 3.29 -9.64 9.51
N ARG A 77 3.47 -8.42 9.04
CA ARG A 77 3.35 -7.20 9.85
C ARG A 77 2.43 -6.19 9.14
N LEU A 78 1.42 -5.69 9.84
CA LEU A 78 0.47 -4.72 9.31
C LEU A 78 0.40 -3.50 10.23
N ALA A 79 0.74 -2.33 9.72
CA ALA A 79 0.45 -1.05 10.37
C ALA A 79 -0.66 -0.36 9.58
N MET A 80 -1.80 -0.12 10.22
CA MET A 80 -3.01 0.34 9.55
C MET A 80 -3.79 1.31 10.41
N TYR A 81 -4.32 2.39 9.83
CA TYR A 81 -5.22 3.29 10.54
C TYR A 81 -6.53 2.57 10.91
N HIS A 82 -7.33 2.24 9.90
CA HIS A 82 -8.57 1.49 10.06
C HIS A 82 -8.48 0.14 9.35
N LEU A 83 -8.72 -0.91 10.13
CA LEU A 83 -9.01 -2.25 9.63
C LEU A 83 -10.41 -2.63 10.14
N TRP A 84 -11.40 -2.49 9.27
CA TRP A 84 -12.80 -2.87 9.53
C TRP A 84 -13.24 -4.08 8.68
N ASP A 85 -12.34 -4.57 7.83
CA ASP A 85 -12.59 -5.73 6.98
C ASP A 85 -12.38 -7.05 7.74
N GLU A 86 -13.49 -7.66 8.15
CA GLU A 86 -13.48 -8.96 8.84
C GLU A 86 -12.87 -10.09 7.99
N THR A 87 -12.94 -10.02 6.66
CA THR A 87 -12.33 -11.05 5.80
C THR A 87 -10.81 -10.99 5.93
N VAL A 88 -10.22 -9.79 5.85
CA VAL A 88 -8.78 -9.63 6.01
C VAL A 88 -8.34 -10.01 7.43
N ALA A 89 -9.12 -9.65 8.45
CA ALA A 89 -8.83 -10.06 9.83
C ALA A 89 -8.81 -11.60 9.98
N ASN A 90 -9.81 -12.30 9.44
CA ASN A 90 -9.87 -13.76 9.46
C ASN A 90 -8.73 -14.40 8.67
N GLU A 91 -8.32 -13.84 7.53
CA GLU A 91 -7.19 -14.35 6.75
C GLU A 91 -5.85 -14.19 7.46
N LEU A 92 -5.65 -13.09 8.20
CA LEU A 92 -4.49 -12.90 9.07
C LEU A 92 -4.48 -13.93 10.21
N VAL A 93 -5.64 -14.21 10.81
CA VAL A 93 -5.78 -15.26 11.84
C VAL A 93 -5.49 -16.65 11.26
N ALA A 94 -6.01 -16.95 10.08
CA ALA A 94 -5.76 -18.22 9.39
C ALA A 94 -4.28 -18.37 9.02
N ALA A 95 -3.59 -17.31 8.59
CA ALA A 95 -2.15 -17.35 8.35
C ALA A 95 -1.35 -17.80 9.59
N LYS A 96 -1.74 -17.33 10.78
CA LYS A 96 -1.16 -17.82 12.04
C LYS A 96 -1.52 -19.27 12.31
N ALA A 97 -2.81 -19.63 12.23
CA ALA A 97 -3.30 -20.94 12.65
C ALA A 97 -2.86 -22.08 11.71
N ASP A 98 -2.97 -21.86 10.40
CA ASP A 98 -2.82 -22.90 9.39
C ASP A 98 -1.37 -23.02 8.89
N ARG A 99 -0.64 -21.89 8.89
CA ARG A 99 0.72 -21.80 8.35
C ARG A 99 1.77 -21.45 9.41
N GLY A 100 1.38 -21.27 10.67
CA GLY A 100 2.31 -20.98 11.77
C GLY A 100 3.01 -19.62 11.65
N LEU A 101 2.44 -18.66 10.93
CA LEU A 101 3.06 -17.34 10.78
C LEU A 101 3.03 -16.53 12.08
N SER A 102 4.06 -15.72 12.26
CA SER A 102 4.09 -14.64 13.25
C SER A 102 3.33 -13.43 12.72
N VAL A 103 2.12 -13.19 13.23
CA VAL A 103 1.24 -12.11 12.73
C VAL A 103 1.19 -10.95 13.72
N LYS A 104 1.75 -9.80 13.31
CA LYS A 104 1.85 -8.60 14.15
C LYS A 104 1.05 -7.47 13.53
N VAL A 105 0.08 -6.94 14.26
CA VAL A 105 -0.80 -5.87 13.75
C VAL A 105 -0.73 -4.67 14.70
N VAL A 106 -0.53 -3.47 14.16
CA VAL A 106 -0.62 -2.20 14.90
C VAL A 106 -1.69 -1.32 14.25
N LEU A 107 -2.73 -1.00 15.03
CA LEU A 107 -3.86 -0.20 14.57
C LEU A 107 -3.98 1.11 15.35
N ASP A 108 -4.63 2.10 14.75
CA ASP A 108 -5.12 3.24 15.52
C ASP A 108 -6.27 2.82 16.46
N ALA A 109 -6.42 3.53 17.58
CA ALA A 109 -7.47 3.23 18.55
C ALA A 109 -8.89 3.37 17.96
N SER A 110 -9.09 4.27 16.99
CA SER A 110 -10.38 4.51 16.32
C SER A 110 -10.82 3.34 15.43
N THR A 111 -9.97 2.32 15.21
CA THR A 111 -10.46 1.08 14.60
C THR A 111 -11.60 0.43 15.39
N ARG A 112 -11.75 0.78 16.68
CA ARG A 112 -12.82 0.31 17.57
C ARG A 112 -14.19 0.92 17.29
N ASP A 113 -14.27 1.93 16.43
CA ASP A 113 -15.56 2.49 16.00
C ASP A 113 -16.38 1.44 15.22
N PHE A 114 -15.69 0.51 14.54
CA PHE A 114 -16.23 -0.71 13.93
C PHE A 114 -15.39 -1.92 14.38
N PRO A 115 -15.67 -2.47 15.58
CA PRO A 115 -14.70 -3.28 16.32
C PRO A 115 -14.54 -4.72 15.83
N GLN A 116 -15.40 -5.21 14.93
CA GLN A 116 -15.51 -6.64 14.58
C GLN A 116 -14.17 -7.23 14.14
N ALA A 117 -13.48 -6.58 13.20
CA ALA A 117 -12.18 -7.01 12.73
C ALA A 117 -11.10 -6.96 13.84
N TYR A 118 -11.12 -5.95 14.71
CA TYR A 118 -10.21 -5.88 15.85
C TYR A 118 -10.49 -6.99 16.87
N ASP A 119 -11.75 -7.31 17.14
CA ASP A 119 -12.14 -8.35 18.09
C ASP A 119 -11.71 -9.75 17.63
N ILE A 120 -11.83 -10.04 16.33
CA ILE A 120 -11.30 -11.25 15.69
C ILE A 120 -9.79 -11.36 15.95
N LEU A 121 -9.03 -10.31 15.64
CA LEU A 121 -7.58 -10.30 15.82
C LEU A 121 -7.19 -10.41 17.30
N ARG A 122 -7.88 -9.69 18.18
CA ARG A 122 -7.62 -9.70 19.62
C ARG A 122 -7.81 -11.09 20.21
N ALA A 123 -8.89 -11.77 19.83
CA ALA A 123 -9.20 -13.11 20.33
C ALA A 123 -8.15 -14.14 19.88
N ALA A 124 -7.67 -14.07 18.64
CA ALA A 124 -6.79 -15.09 18.05
C ALA A 124 -5.29 -14.82 18.19
N LEU A 125 -4.88 -13.55 18.19
CA LEU A 125 -3.49 -13.12 18.28
C LEU A 125 -3.10 -12.73 19.72
N GLY A 126 -4.04 -12.22 20.51
CA GLY A 126 -3.75 -11.57 21.79
C GLY A 126 -3.19 -10.15 21.64
N THR A 127 -2.90 -9.49 22.76
CA THR A 127 -2.40 -8.10 22.79
C THR A 127 -1.02 -7.94 23.43
N ASP A 128 -0.42 -9.04 23.88
CA ASP A 128 0.91 -9.07 24.48
C ASP A 128 1.98 -8.99 23.37
N THR A 129 2.66 -7.86 23.30
CA THR A 129 3.67 -7.58 22.28
C THR A 129 4.98 -8.35 22.49
N SER A 130 5.12 -9.11 23.58
CA SER A 130 6.24 -10.04 23.78
C SER A 130 6.04 -11.38 23.04
N GLN A 131 4.82 -11.68 22.61
CA GLN A 131 4.50 -12.87 21.84
C GLN A 131 4.87 -12.73 20.36
N SER A 132 5.01 -13.85 19.66
CA SER A 132 5.34 -13.88 18.23
C SER A 132 4.24 -13.24 17.36
N SER A 133 2.99 -13.30 17.82
CA SER A 133 1.82 -12.68 17.19
C SER A 133 1.06 -11.82 18.19
N TYR A 134 0.52 -10.69 17.73
CA TYR A 134 -0.29 -9.78 18.54
C TYR A 134 -1.08 -8.81 17.66
N VAL A 135 -2.12 -8.22 18.23
CA VAL A 135 -2.70 -6.94 17.78
C VAL A 135 -2.52 -5.87 18.86
N LYS A 136 -1.97 -4.73 18.47
CA LYS A 136 -1.72 -3.59 19.35
C LYS A 136 -2.48 -2.38 18.84
N LEU A 137 -3.08 -1.62 19.75
CA LEU A 137 -3.61 -0.29 19.44
C LEU A 137 -2.63 0.78 19.92
N CYS A 138 -2.51 1.85 19.14
CA CYS A 138 -1.97 3.11 19.65
C CYS A 138 -2.87 3.64 20.78
N ALA A 139 -2.30 4.46 21.67
CA ALA A 139 -3.08 5.03 22.77
C ALA A 139 -4.26 5.87 22.23
N THR A 140 -5.43 5.78 22.89
CA THR A 140 -6.63 6.52 22.47
C THR A 140 -6.35 8.03 22.37
N GLY A 141 -6.79 8.64 21.27
CA GLY A 141 -6.58 10.06 20.98
C GLY A 141 -5.11 10.43 20.75
N SER A 142 -4.24 9.47 20.43
CA SER A 142 -2.83 9.68 20.15
C SER A 142 -2.33 8.81 19.00
N SER A 143 -1.35 9.31 18.28
CA SER A 143 -0.45 8.45 17.52
C SER A 143 0.41 7.57 18.46
N CYS A 144 1.00 6.52 17.89
CA CYS A 144 1.93 5.63 18.58
C CYS A 144 3.24 6.37 18.94
N LEU A 145 3.82 7.14 18.01
CA LEU A 145 5.16 7.73 18.19
C LEU A 145 5.18 9.26 18.27
N GLY A 146 4.07 9.93 17.92
CA GLY A 146 3.95 11.38 18.05
C GLY A 146 3.62 11.88 19.45
N PRO A 147 3.50 13.22 19.63
CA PRO A 147 3.23 13.82 20.92
C PRO A 147 1.95 13.26 21.55
N ALA A 148 2.02 12.94 22.84
CA ALA A 148 0.90 12.34 23.56
C ALA A 148 -0.34 13.26 23.53
N GLY A 149 -1.52 12.66 23.39
CA GLY A 149 -2.79 13.38 23.28
C GLY A 149 -3.00 14.06 21.91
N THR A 150 -2.16 13.75 20.92
CA THR A 150 -2.26 14.33 19.57
C THR A 150 -2.07 13.30 18.49
N GLY A 151 -2.64 13.58 17.31
CA GLY A 151 -2.45 12.77 16.11
C GLY A 151 -3.08 11.38 16.21
N ILE A 152 -2.83 10.60 15.16
CA ILE A 152 -3.34 9.23 14.97
C ILE A 152 -2.26 8.35 14.36
N ASN A 153 -2.38 7.02 14.50
CA ASN A 153 -1.61 6.13 13.65
C ASN A 153 -2.25 6.07 12.27
N HIS A 154 -1.74 6.86 11.34
CA HIS A 154 -2.32 6.98 10.02
C HIS A 154 -1.60 6.10 8.97
N ASN A 155 -0.70 5.21 9.40
CA ASN A 155 -0.03 4.27 8.49
C ASN A 155 -1.01 3.39 7.72
N LYS A 156 -0.61 2.98 6.51
CA LYS A 156 -1.21 1.87 5.76
C LYS A 156 -0.09 1.12 5.01
N PHE A 157 0.57 0.18 5.68
CA PHE A 157 1.56 -0.67 5.04
C PHE A 157 1.55 -2.09 5.60
N LEU A 158 1.91 -3.04 4.75
CA LEU A 158 2.04 -4.45 5.07
C LEU A 158 3.45 -4.93 4.70
N LEU A 159 4.04 -5.75 5.57
CA LEU A 159 5.33 -6.39 5.37
C LEU A 159 5.15 -7.91 5.42
N ALA A 160 5.76 -8.62 4.49
CA ALA A 160 5.91 -10.07 4.56
C ALA A 160 7.39 -10.44 4.40
N ASP A 161 7.91 -11.28 5.29
CA ASP A 161 9.31 -11.72 5.19
C ASP A 161 9.53 -12.49 3.86
N SER A 162 8.57 -13.32 3.47
CA SER A 162 8.61 -14.15 2.27
C SER A 162 7.22 -14.55 1.78
N VAL A 163 7.03 -14.60 0.47
CA VAL A 163 5.80 -15.08 -0.19
C VAL A 163 6.14 -15.99 -1.38
N GLY A 164 5.18 -16.82 -1.77
CA GLY A 164 5.26 -17.62 -2.99
C GLY A 164 6.35 -18.70 -2.90
N GLY A 165 6.42 -19.42 -1.77
CA GLY A 165 7.36 -20.53 -1.59
C GLY A 165 8.82 -20.09 -1.55
N GLY A 166 9.10 -18.87 -1.10
CA GLY A 166 10.44 -18.27 -1.10
C GLY A 166 10.81 -17.51 -2.38
N ALA A 167 9.92 -17.46 -3.38
CA ALA A 167 10.19 -16.79 -4.66
C ALA A 167 10.37 -15.27 -4.49
N GLN A 168 9.67 -14.66 -3.54
CA GLN A 168 9.73 -13.23 -3.26
C GLN A 168 9.95 -13.01 -1.76
N LYS A 169 11.07 -12.38 -1.42
CA LYS A 169 11.42 -12.03 -0.04
C LYS A 169 11.33 -10.53 0.17
N ASN A 170 11.36 -10.08 1.43
CA ASN A 170 11.45 -8.66 1.77
C ASN A 170 10.33 -7.85 1.10
N VAL A 171 9.08 -8.31 1.28
CA VAL A 171 7.93 -7.72 0.61
C VAL A 171 7.44 -6.52 1.42
N VAL A 172 7.39 -5.36 0.78
CA VAL A 172 6.83 -4.12 1.31
C VAL A 172 5.64 -3.73 0.44
N MET A 173 4.47 -3.59 1.05
CA MET A 173 3.29 -3.02 0.40
C MET A 173 2.95 -1.70 1.10
N GLN A 174 3.11 -0.58 0.40
CA GLN A 174 2.67 0.75 0.85
C GLN A 174 1.32 1.06 0.21
N LEU A 175 0.37 1.58 1.00
CA LEU A 175 -0.97 1.92 0.56
C LEU A 175 -1.33 3.37 0.89
N THR A 176 -2.30 3.92 0.15
CA THR A 176 -3.10 5.10 0.57
C THR A 176 -4.43 4.67 1.22
N SER A 177 -4.87 3.44 0.93
CA SER A 177 -6.16 2.87 1.30
C SER A 177 -6.18 2.34 2.73
N ASN A 178 -7.19 2.71 3.50
CA ASN A 178 -7.56 1.92 4.68
C ASN A 178 -8.18 0.58 4.23
N LEU A 179 -8.38 -0.34 5.18
CA LEU A 179 -9.07 -1.60 4.94
C LEU A 179 -10.53 -1.51 5.42
N THR A 180 -11.30 -0.69 4.70
CA THR A 180 -12.70 -0.35 5.02
C THR A 180 -13.58 -0.37 3.75
N PRO A 181 -14.90 -0.62 3.87
CA PRO A 181 -15.78 -0.74 2.70
C PRO A 181 -15.73 0.46 1.74
N SER A 182 -15.77 1.69 2.26
CA SER A 182 -15.74 2.91 1.44
C SER A 182 -14.41 3.10 0.70
N ASN A 183 -13.29 2.71 1.31
CA ASN A 183 -11.98 2.79 0.66
C ASN A 183 -11.88 1.89 -0.57
N TYR A 184 -12.65 0.80 -0.60
CA TYR A 184 -12.70 -0.11 -1.73
C TYR A 184 -13.65 0.43 -2.81
N THR A 185 -14.89 0.76 -2.46
CA THR A 185 -15.92 1.00 -3.48
C THR A 185 -16.06 2.46 -3.91
N ARG A 186 -15.64 3.43 -3.08
CA ARG A 186 -15.91 4.85 -3.31
C ARG A 186 -14.67 5.67 -3.61
N TYR A 187 -13.47 5.22 -3.26
CA TYR A 187 -12.30 6.10 -3.24
C TYR A 187 -11.23 5.73 -4.26
N TRP A 188 -10.70 6.74 -4.96
CA TRP A 188 -9.46 6.60 -5.72
C TRP A 188 -8.28 6.43 -4.75
N ASN A 189 -7.78 5.21 -4.66
CA ASN A 189 -6.65 4.83 -3.83
C ASN A 189 -5.54 4.21 -4.69
N SER A 190 -4.34 4.17 -4.14
CA SER A 190 -3.19 3.51 -4.75
C SER A 190 -2.43 2.67 -3.74
N SER A 191 -1.72 1.68 -4.24
CA SER A 191 -0.74 0.90 -3.50
C SER A 191 0.44 0.55 -4.40
N ILE A 192 1.57 0.21 -3.78
CA ILE A 192 2.76 -0.28 -4.46
C ILE A 192 3.33 -1.45 -3.66
N THR A 193 3.49 -2.60 -4.32
CA THR A 193 4.14 -3.78 -3.74
C THR A 193 5.56 -3.90 -4.30
N VAL A 194 6.55 -3.91 -3.42
CA VAL A 194 7.98 -4.07 -3.74
C VAL A 194 8.46 -5.36 -3.08
N ALA A 195 9.23 -6.18 -3.79
CA ALA A 195 9.86 -7.37 -3.25
C ALA A 195 11.36 -7.37 -3.60
N GLY A 196 12.17 -8.06 -2.79
CA GLY A 196 13.59 -8.24 -3.01
C GLY A 196 14.46 -7.04 -2.62
N ASN A 197 13.89 -5.94 -2.13
CA ASN A 197 14.63 -4.76 -1.69
C ASN A 197 14.84 -4.81 -0.16
N THR A 198 16.01 -5.31 0.24
CA THR A 198 16.36 -5.52 1.66
C THR A 198 16.41 -4.20 2.42
N GLU A 199 17.00 -3.15 1.84
CA GLU A 199 17.14 -1.84 2.47
C GLU A 199 15.79 -1.20 2.76
N LEU A 200 14.86 -1.26 1.80
CA LEU A 200 13.49 -0.77 1.96
C LEU A 200 12.76 -1.56 3.05
N TYR A 201 12.83 -2.89 2.99
CA TYR A 201 12.19 -3.76 3.96
C TYR A 201 12.70 -3.53 5.38
N SER A 202 14.03 -3.47 5.56
CA SER A 202 14.66 -3.20 6.85
C SER A 202 14.28 -1.82 7.41
N GLY A 203 14.15 -0.80 6.55
CA GLY A 203 13.67 0.52 6.96
C GLY A 203 12.25 0.48 7.51
N TYR A 204 11.32 -0.14 6.78
CA TYR A 204 9.93 -0.31 7.21
C TYR A 204 9.81 -1.21 8.44
N LEU A 205 10.59 -2.29 8.53
CA LEU A 205 10.62 -3.19 9.68
C LEU A 205 11.09 -2.45 10.95
N SER A 206 12.20 -1.70 10.84
CA SER A 206 12.71 -0.90 11.96
C SER A 206 11.71 0.15 12.42
N TYR A 207 10.95 0.75 11.50
CA TYR A 207 9.86 1.65 11.85
C TYR A 207 8.71 0.91 12.54
N PHE A 208 8.25 -0.21 11.96
CA PHE A 208 7.18 -1.02 12.51
C PHE A 208 7.45 -1.45 13.96
N ASP A 209 8.68 -1.91 14.24
CA ASP A 209 9.06 -2.40 15.58
C ASP A 209 9.02 -1.30 16.66
N LYS A 210 9.09 -0.03 16.28
CA LYS A 210 8.93 1.11 17.20
C LYS A 210 7.46 1.36 17.57
N LEU A 211 6.54 1.18 16.61
CA LEU A 211 5.12 1.48 16.79
C LEU A 211 4.50 0.82 18.03
N PRO A 212 4.61 -0.51 18.27
CA PRO A 212 3.98 -1.16 19.41
C PRO A 212 4.59 -0.74 20.76
N ALA A 213 5.87 -0.33 20.77
CA ALA A 213 6.55 0.15 21.96
C ALA A 213 6.06 1.54 22.41
N GLN A 214 5.55 2.36 21.47
CA GLN A 214 5.05 3.72 21.72
C GLN A 214 6.01 4.60 22.54
N ASN A 215 7.32 4.39 22.34
CA ASN A 215 8.35 5.17 23.00
C ASN A 215 8.54 6.53 22.30
N ARG A 216 7.64 7.47 22.61
CA ARG A 216 7.56 8.80 22.00
C ARG A 216 8.83 9.63 22.21
N THR A 217 9.51 9.49 23.34
CA THR A 217 10.74 10.25 23.63
C THR A 217 11.94 9.73 22.85
N ALA A 218 11.92 8.47 22.41
CA ALA A 218 12.92 7.89 21.51
C ALA A 218 12.60 8.09 20.02
N TRP A 219 11.45 8.70 19.71
CA TRP A 219 11.07 8.95 18.32
C TRP A 219 11.87 10.12 17.74
N SER A 220 12.32 9.93 16.50
CA SER A 220 12.81 11.00 15.65
C SER A 220 12.39 10.71 14.21
N TYR A 221 12.11 11.78 13.47
CA TYR A 221 11.84 11.72 12.04
C TYR A 221 12.88 10.86 11.33
N THR A 222 12.44 9.79 10.69
CA THR A 222 13.33 8.78 10.10
C THR A 222 13.11 8.75 8.60
N TYR A 223 14.19 8.75 7.83
CA TYR A 223 14.14 8.60 6.38
C TYR A 223 15.39 7.87 5.88
N GLY A 224 15.31 7.29 4.69
CA GLY A 224 16.43 6.55 4.11
C GLY A 224 16.24 6.26 2.63
N ASN A 225 17.35 6.00 1.94
CA ASN A 225 17.35 5.61 0.53
C ASN A 225 17.49 4.10 0.40
N ALA A 226 16.86 3.52 -0.60
CA ALA A 226 16.86 2.09 -0.91
C ALA A 226 16.79 1.90 -2.44
N GLY A 227 17.84 2.32 -3.16
CA GLY A 227 17.87 2.34 -4.62
C GLY A 227 16.91 3.40 -5.19
N ASP A 228 15.98 2.95 -6.04
CA ASP A 228 14.92 3.80 -6.64
C ASP A 228 13.91 4.35 -5.62
N TYR A 229 13.99 3.88 -4.37
CA TYR A 229 13.06 4.21 -3.31
C TYR A 229 13.69 5.13 -2.28
N LYS A 230 12.91 6.05 -1.72
CA LYS A 230 13.26 6.78 -0.50
C LYS A 230 12.06 6.83 0.43
N TYR A 231 12.18 6.25 1.62
CA TYR A 231 11.12 6.22 2.60
C TYR A 231 11.26 7.36 3.61
N TYR A 232 10.14 7.80 4.15
CA TYR A 232 10.03 8.81 5.19
C TYR A 232 8.96 8.37 6.19
N PHE A 233 9.31 8.41 7.46
CA PHE A 233 8.45 8.04 8.57
C PHE A 233 8.27 9.22 9.51
N PHE A 234 7.01 9.46 9.87
CA PHE A 234 6.53 10.63 10.61
C PHE A 234 6.07 10.23 12.02
N PRO A 235 5.97 11.19 12.96
CA PRO A 235 6.02 12.65 12.76
C PRO A 235 7.41 13.29 12.61
N ARG A 236 7.46 14.48 12.01
CA ARG A 236 8.64 15.36 11.94
C ARG A 236 8.47 16.58 12.83
N ALA A 237 9.31 16.69 13.86
CA ALA A 237 9.34 17.85 14.74
C ALA A 237 9.68 19.15 13.98
N GLY A 238 9.22 20.28 14.51
CA GLY A 238 9.40 21.62 13.96
C GLY A 238 8.09 22.39 13.86
N THR A 239 8.18 23.68 13.57
CA THR A 239 7.04 24.63 13.64
C THR A 239 6.85 25.45 12.37
N ASP A 240 7.73 25.29 11.38
CA ASP A 240 7.73 26.09 10.15
C ASP A 240 8.05 25.26 8.90
N ALA A 241 7.98 25.92 7.74
CA ALA A 241 8.23 25.35 6.42
C ALA A 241 9.63 24.74 6.24
N THR A 242 10.66 25.19 6.98
CA THR A 242 12.03 24.68 6.81
C THR A 242 12.15 23.21 7.22
N THR A 243 11.24 22.77 8.09
CA THR A 243 11.12 21.38 8.55
C THR A 243 9.95 20.64 7.90
N ASP A 244 9.38 21.17 6.82
CA ASP A 244 8.34 20.50 6.06
C ASP A 244 8.93 19.62 4.97
N THR A 245 8.69 18.31 5.07
CA THR A 245 9.22 17.32 4.12
C THR A 245 8.70 17.52 2.70
N VAL A 246 7.45 17.94 2.53
CA VAL A 246 6.86 18.19 1.21
C VAL A 246 7.43 19.46 0.61
N VAL A 247 7.51 20.55 1.39
CA VAL A 247 8.14 21.80 0.91
C VAL A 247 9.60 21.54 0.53
N ASN A 248 10.37 20.87 1.38
CA ASN A 248 11.76 20.51 1.09
C ASN A 248 11.88 19.63 -0.17
N ALA A 249 10.93 18.72 -0.40
CA ALA A 249 10.92 17.92 -1.63
C ALA A 249 10.67 18.80 -2.86
N LEU A 250 9.71 19.73 -2.79
CA LEU A 250 9.36 20.67 -3.86
C LEU A 250 10.43 21.74 -4.09
N ASP A 251 11.28 22.06 -3.10
CA ASP A 251 12.40 22.99 -3.22
C ASP A 251 13.45 22.55 -4.25
N ASN A 252 13.49 21.25 -4.57
CA ASN A 252 14.42 20.70 -5.55
C ASN A 252 13.96 20.89 -7.01
N ILE A 253 12.75 21.41 -7.24
CA ILE A 253 12.19 21.59 -8.58
C ILE A 253 12.77 22.84 -9.25
N THR A 254 13.31 22.67 -10.45
CA THR A 254 13.58 23.77 -11.38
C THR A 254 12.48 23.80 -12.44
N CYS A 255 11.78 24.93 -12.58
CA CYS A 255 10.57 24.97 -13.40
C CYS A 255 10.81 25.11 -14.90
N ARG A 256 11.93 25.70 -15.32
CA ARG A 256 12.27 25.93 -16.72
C ARG A 256 13.74 25.62 -16.95
N TRP A 257 14.03 24.95 -18.06
CA TRP A 257 15.41 24.80 -18.54
C TRP A 257 15.42 24.83 -20.06
N THR A 258 16.61 24.95 -20.63
CA THR A 258 16.83 24.87 -22.07
C THR A 258 17.97 23.89 -22.33
N ASP A 259 17.78 23.04 -23.33
CA ASP A 259 18.82 22.15 -23.84
C ASP A 259 18.74 22.12 -25.38
N THR A 260 19.45 21.19 -26.01
CA THR A 260 19.48 21.06 -27.48
C THR A 260 18.13 20.74 -28.11
N ALA A 261 17.16 20.21 -27.33
CA ALA A 261 15.80 19.93 -27.79
C ALA A 261 14.83 21.11 -27.61
N GLY A 262 15.26 22.20 -26.97
CA GLY A 262 14.50 23.44 -26.84
C GLY A 262 14.23 23.87 -25.40
N SER A 263 13.20 24.70 -25.22
CA SER A 263 12.75 25.15 -23.90
C SER A 263 11.76 24.15 -23.32
N HIS A 264 12.00 23.77 -22.06
CA HIS A 264 11.18 22.79 -21.35
C HIS A 264 10.59 23.38 -20.08
N ARG A 265 9.58 22.69 -19.53
CA ARG A 265 8.93 23.04 -18.28
C ARG A 265 8.73 21.78 -17.43
N THR A 266 8.88 21.92 -16.12
CA THR A 266 8.56 20.84 -15.18
C THR A 266 7.05 20.79 -14.92
N THR A 267 6.47 19.59 -14.97
CA THR A 267 5.07 19.34 -14.59
C THR A 267 4.99 18.72 -13.20
N VAL A 268 4.00 19.14 -12.42
CA VAL A 268 3.67 18.57 -11.11
C VAL A 268 2.20 18.16 -11.12
N HIS A 269 1.92 16.87 -10.94
CA HIS A 269 0.56 16.36 -10.82
C HIS A 269 0.34 15.82 -9.41
N ALA A 270 -0.77 16.16 -8.76
CA ALA A 270 -1.07 15.62 -7.45
C ALA A 270 -2.54 15.20 -7.29
N ALA A 271 -2.73 13.96 -6.86
CA ALA A 271 -4.00 13.41 -6.40
C ALA A 271 -3.95 13.32 -4.88
N MET A 272 -4.64 14.23 -4.19
CA MET A 272 -4.46 14.47 -2.76
C MET A 272 -5.79 14.60 -2.04
N LEU A 273 -6.08 13.72 -1.07
CA LEU A 273 -7.28 13.84 -0.24
C LEU A 273 -7.42 15.24 0.37
N LYS A 274 -6.38 15.66 1.12
CA LYS A 274 -6.45 16.88 1.92
C LYS A 274 -5.22 17.75 1.74
N ILE A 275 -5.46 19.02 1.43
CA ILE A 275 -4.47 20.09 1.33
C ILE A 275 -4.87 21.19 2.32
N SER A 276 -4.31 21.17 3.52
CA SER A 276 -4.61 22.12 4.59
C SER A 276 -3.34 22.68 5.26
N ARG A 277 -2.23 22.66 4.53
CA ARG A 277 -0.94 23.16 4.99
C ARG A 277 -0.54 24.31 4.06
N GLN A 278 -0.65 25.55 4.58
CA GLN A 278 -0.45 26.77 3.82
C GLN A 278 0.91 26.81 3.11
N ASP A 279 1.99 26.43 3.79
CA ASP A 279 3.35 26.43 3.22
C ASP A 279 3.47 25.57 1.96
N VAL A 280 2.73 24.46 1.86
CA VAL A 280 2.71 23.61 0.66
C VAL A 280 1.94 24.31 -0.47
N ALA A 281 0.81 24.93 -0.17
CA ALA A 281 0.02 25.67 -1.15
C ALA A 281 0.79 26.88 -1.70
N ASP A 282 1.45 27.63 -0.83
CA ASP A 282 2.30 28.77 -1.20
C ASP A 282 3.51 28.32 -2.03
N LYS A 283 4.11 27.18 -1.68
CA LYS A 283 5.20 26.60 -2.48
C LYS A 283 4.74 26.23 -3.89
N LEU A 284 3.57 25.60 -4.05
CA LEU A 284 3.02 25.27 -5.36
C LEU A 284 2.71 26.54 -6.17
N ARG A 285 2.13 27.56 -5.54
CA ARG A 285 1.92 28.88 -6.17
C ARG A 285 3.23 29.51 -6.65
N ALA A 286 4.28 29.45 -5.83
CA ALA A 286 5.61 29.95 -6.20
C ALA A 286 6.20 29.18 -7.39
N LEU A 287 6.07 27.86 -7.42
CA LEU A 287 6.50 27.04 -8.56
C LEU A 287 5.72 27.37 -9.84
N ALA A 288 4.41 27.55 -9.76
CA ALA A 288 3.60 27.99 -10.91
C ALA A 288 4.07 29.35 -11.44
N GLY A 289 4.33 30.31 -10.55
CA GLY A 289 4.89 31.63 -10.90
C GLY A 289 6.29 31.54 -11.52
N ALA A 290 7.12 30.58 -11.12
CA ALA A 290 8.41 30.28 -11.72
C ALA A 290 8.32 29.54 -13.08
N GLY A 291 7.10 29.18 -13.50
CA GLY A 291 6.83 28.57 -14.79
C GLY A 291 6.65 27.06 -14.76
N CYS A 292 6.44 26.42 -13.61
CA CYS A 292 5.98 25.02 -13.60
C CYS A 292 4.54 24.93 -14.10
N LEU A 293 4.11 23.74 -14.51
CA LEU A 293 2.70 23.42 -14.78
C LEU A 293 2.19 22.48 -13.69
N ILE A 294 1.13 22.85 -13.01
CA ILE A 294 0.62 22.11 -11.85
C ILE A 294 -0.83 21.70 -12.10
N ASP A 295 -1.15 20.44 -11.88
CA ASP A 295 -2.52 19.92 -11.93
C ASP A 295 -2.85 19.18 -10.63
N LEU A 296 -3.90 19.62 -9.94
CA LEU A 296 -4.33 19.10 -8.65
C LEU A 296 -5.72 18.48 -8.78
N VAL A 297 -5.86 17.23 -8.36
CA VAL A 297 -7.14 16.59 -8.06
C VAL A 297 -7.20 16.42 -6.55
N TYR A 298 -8.20 17.02 -5.91
CA TYR A 298 -8.28 17.08 -4.46
C TYR A 298 -9.70 16.97 -3.93
N SER A 299 -9.85 16.60 -2.66
CA SER A 299 -11.17 16.44 -2.04
C SER A 299 -11.43 17.40 -0.88
N GLU A 300 -10.37 17.89 -0.24
CA GLU A 300 -10.47 18.81 0.89
C GLU A 300 -9.36 19.88 0.85
N THR A 301 -9.76 21.13 1.01
CA THR A 301 -8.91 22.30 1.27
C THR A 301 -9.51 23.13 2.39
N ASP A 302 -8.66 23.85 3.12
CA ASP A 302 -9.13 24.94 3.97
C ASP A 302 -9.22 26.26 3.18
N THR A 303 -9.83 27.29 3.77
CA THR A 303 -10.01 28.59 3.12
C THR A 303 -8.67 29.20 2.66
N GLY A 304 -7.61 29.10 3.47
CA GLY A 304 -6.31 29.70 3.18
C GLY A 304 -5.61 29.03 1.99
N THR A 305 -5.52 27.71 2.04
CA THR A 305 -4.93 26.88 0.98
C THR A 305 -5.73 26.95 -0.32
N TRP A 306 -7.07 26.97 -0.24
CA TRP A 306 -7.91 27.16 -1.42
C TRP A 306 -7.60 28.49 -2.11
N ASN A 307 -7.54 29.60 -1.36
CA ASN A 307 -7.23 30.93 -1.88
C ASN A 307 -5.81 31.01 -2.50
N ALA A 308 -4.86 30.24 -1.97
CA ALA A 308 -3.50 30.21 -2.51
C ALA A 308 -3.39 29.43 -3.83
N LEU A 309 -4.28 28.47 -4.08
CA LEU A 309 -4.21 27.56 -5.23
C LEU A 309 -5.15 27.95 -6.39
N HIS A 310 -6.27 28.64 -6.11
CA HIS A 310 -7.28 28.96 -7.11
C HIS A 310 -7.04 30.32 -7.78
N GLY A 311 -7.42 30.42 -9.07
CA GLY A 311 -7.20 31.62 -9.88
C GLY A 311 -5.72 31.91 -10.22
N VAL A 312 -4.83 30.93 -9.99
CA VAL A 312 -3.39 31.07 -10.24
C VAL A 312 -3.03 30.53 -11.63
N SER A 313 -2.43 31.37 -12.47
CA SER A 313 -1.90 30.94 -13.76
C SER A 313 -0.85 29.84 -13.59
N GLY A 314 -0.98 28.75 -14.35
CA GLY A 314 -0.09 27.59 -14.23
C GLY A 314 -0.55 26.53 -13.22
N ILE A 315 -1.63 26.75 -12.48
CA ILE A 315 -2.29 25.75 -11.63
C ILE A 315 -3.68 25.44 -12.19
N THR A 316 -3.95 24.15 -12.43
CA THR A 316 -5.30 23.63 -12.72
C THR A 316 -5.77 22.83 -11.52
N ASN A 317 -6.93 23.15 -10.96
CA ASN A 317 -7.51 22.44 -9.83
C ASN A 317 -8.77 21.71 -10.24
N ARG A 318 -9.00 20.53 -9.65
CA ARG A 318 -10.22 19.75 -9.75
C ARG A 318 -10.65 19.25 -8.38
N CYS A 319 -11.77 19.79 -7.91
CA CYS A 319 -12.48 19.23 -6.78
C CYS A 319 -13.09 17.88 -7.18
N TYR A 320 -12.86 16.85 -6.36
CA TYR A 320 -13.49 15.55 -6.45
C TYR A 320 -14.25 15.25 -5.16
N GLN A 321 -15.54 15.52 -5.19
CA GLN A 321 -16.53 15.23 -4.14
C GLN A 321 -17.85 14.88 -4.85
N HIS A 322 -17.96 13.64 -5.32
CA HIS A 322 -19.09 13.22 -6.15
C HIS A 322 -20.05 12.34 -5.36
N ASP A 323 -21.23 12.89 -5.07
CA ASP A 323 -22.39 12.11 -4.65
C ASP A 323 -23.00 11.43 -5.89
N ASP A 324 -22.69 10.14 -6.09
CA ASP A 324 -23.05 9.41 -7.31
C ASP A 324 -24.43 8.74 -7.26
N ASP A 325 -25.02 8.61 -6.07
CA ASP A 325 -26.31 7.95 -5.85
C ASP A 325 -27.36 8.85 -5.18
N ALA A 326 -27.03 10.10 -4.86
CA ALA A 326 -27.88 11.07 -4.18
C ALA A 326 -28.38 10.57 -2.80
N ASP A 327 -27.63 9.67 -2.18
CA ASP A 327 -27.91 9.13 -0.85
C ASP A 327 -26.92 9.69 0.17
N SER A 328 -27.40 10.62 1.00
CA SER A 328 -26.60 11.25 2.05
C SER A 328 -26.05 10.29 3.12
N THR A 329 -26.53 9.04 3.17
CA THR A 329 -26.01 8.00 4.07
C THR A 329 -24.81 7.26 3.50
N THR A 330 -24.56 7.42 2.20
CA THR A 330 -23.42 6.86 1.50
C THR A 330 -22.29 7.89 1.41
N PRO A 331 -21.03 7.50 1.68
CA PRO A 331 -19.90 8.39 1.43
C PRO A 331 -19.75 8.73 -0.06
N ASN A 332 -19.57 10.01 -0.36
CA ASN A 332 -19.20 10.48 -1.69
C ASN A 332 -18.00 9.72 -2.26
N ARG A 333 -17.94 9.61 -3.60
CA ARG A 333 -16.70 9.27 -4.28
C ARG A 333 -15.73 10.44 -4.18
N ILE A 334 -14.50 10.14 -3.80
CA ILE A 334 -13.44 11.14 -3.57
C ILE A 334 -12.09 10.64 -4.06
N VAL A 335 -11.14 11.56 -4.21
CA VAL A 335 -9.73 11.18 -4.26
C VAL A 335 -9.23 10.95 -2.83
N HIS A 336 -8.88 9.71 -2.51
CA HIS A 336 -8.28 9.36 -1.21
C HIS A 336 -6.79 9.01 -1.36
N SER A 337 -6.21 9.27 -2.53
CA SER A 337 -4.79 9.14 -2.77
C SER A 337 -4.00 10.27 -2.10
N LYS A 338 -2.69 10.06 -1.95
CA LYS A 338 -1.71 11.05 -1.48
C LYS A 338 -0.49 10.99 -2.40
N ASN A 339 -0.77 11.17 -3.68
CA ASN A 339 0.18 10.96 -4.75
C ASN A 339 0.63 12.31 -5.30
N VAL A 340 1.93 12.50 -5.48
CA VAL A 340 2.48 13.63 -6.23
C VAL A 340 3.53 13.12 -7.21
N LEU A 341 3.46 13.57 -8.45
CA LEU A 341 4.32 13.20 -9.56
C LEU A 341 5.04 14.45 -10.07
N VAL A 342 6.31 14.31 -10.38
CA VAL A 342 7.16 15.34 -10.97
C VAL A 342 7.83 14.77 -12.22
N ASP A 343 7.63 15.43 -13.35
CA ASP A 343 8.36 15.18 -14.60
C ASP A 343 9.07 16.46 -15.03
N GLY A 344 10.40 16.44 -14.95
CA GLY A 344 11.23 17.58 -15.33
C GLY A 344 12.51 17.68 -14.51
N MET A 345 13.03 18.89 -14.41
CA MET A 345 14.31 19.16 -13.74
C MET A 345 14.13 19.13 -12.22
N TYR A 346 14.71 18.12 -11.58
CA TYR A 346 14.68 17.90 -10.13
C TYR A 346 16.10 17.67 -9.60
N ALA A 347 16.51 18.47 -8.62
CA ALA A 347 17.85 18.41 -8.02
C ALA A 347 18.99 18.39 -9.06
N GLY A 348 18.86 19.19 -10.13
CA GLY A 348 19.88 19.32 -11.18
C GLY A 348 19.87 18.24 -12.26
N SER A 349 18.89 17.34 -12.28
CA SER A 349 18.74 16.33 -13.34
C SER A 349 17.31 16.22 -13.84
N VAL A 350 17.14 16.00 -15.15
CA VAL A 350 15.82 15.72 -15.75
C VAL A 350 15.42 14.30 -15.38
N GLN A 351 14.32 14.15 -14.65
CA GLN A 351 13.87 12.85 -14.17
C GLN A 351 12.36 12.83 -13.92
N LYS A 352 11.83 11.61 -13.85
CA LYS A 352 10.48 11.29 -13.42
C LYS A 352 10.54 10.70 -12.02
N LEU A 353 9.83 11.31 -11.08
CA LEU A 353 9.71 10.78 -9.73
C LEU A 353 8.34 11.04 -9.15
N MET A 354 7.97 10.26 -8.16
CA MET A 354 6.68 10.38 -7.51
C MET A 354 6.78 10.05 -6.01
N TRP A 355 5.79 10.49 -5.24
CA TRP A 355 5.58 10.10 -3.85
C TRP A 355 4.17 9.54 -3.66
N THR A 356 4.05 8.53 -2.80
CA THR A 356 2.77 7.95 -2.37
C THR A 356 2.85 7.56 -0.90
N GLY A 357 1.72 7.21 -0.30
CA GLY A 357 1.63 6.69 1.06
C GLY A 357 0.44 7.24 1.82
N SER A 358 0.58 7.38 3.13
CA SER A 358 -0.53 7.82 3.98
C SER A 358 -0.61 9.34 4.17
N HIS A 359 0.45 10.06 3.77
CA HIS A 359 0.73 11.43 4.18
C HIS A 359 -0.12 12.50 3.48
N ASN A 360 -1.17 12.96 4.16
CA ASN A 360 -1.91 14.15 3.72
C ASN A 360 -1.01 15.41 3.74
N TRP A 361 -1.38 16.43 2.98
CA TRP A 361 -0.79 17.76 3.12
C TRP A 361 -1.50 18.55 4.22
N SER A 362 -1.60 17.96 5.40
CA SER A 362 -2.16 18.57 6.61
C SER A 362 -1.07 18.80 7.67
N GLY A 363 -1.35 19.68 8.64
CA GLY A 363 -0.49 19.89 9.81
C GLY A 363 -0.26 18.59 10.61
N PRO A 364 -1.33 17.89 11.04
CA PRO A 364 -1.21 16.64 11.80
C PRO A 364 -0.39 15.56 11.09
N ALA A 365 -0.53 15.39 9.77
CA ALA A 365 0.27 14.41 9.03
C ALA A 365 1.78 14.68 9.18
N LEU A 366 2.20 15.95 9.13
CA LEU A 366 3.60 16.33 9.29
C LEU A 366 4.09 16.23 10.74
N ARG A 367 3.27 16.66 11.71
CA ARG A 367 3.72 16.97 13.07
C ARG A 367 3.28 15.99 14.15
N ASN A 368 2.20 15.25 13.93
CA ASN A 368 1.53 14.49 15.00
C ASN A 368 1.29 13.02 14.64
N ASN A 369 0.88 12.73 13.40
CA ASN A 369 0.51 11.39 12.98
C ASN A 369 1.72 10.50 12.77
N ASP A 370 1.53 9.20 13.01
CA ASP A 370 2.40 8.20 12.40
C ASP A 370 2.01 8.07 10.92
N GLU A 371 2.95 8.36 10.02
CA GLU A 371 2.73 8.28 8.58
C GLU A 371 3.93 7.60 7.91
N ALA A 372 3.69 6.98 6.77
CA ALA A 372 4.71 6.51 5.87
C ALA A 372 4.52 7.17 4.50
N MET A 373 5.58 7.77 3.97
CA MET A 373 5.65 8.33 2.63
C MET A 373 6.82 7.71 1.88
N LEU A 374 6.60 7.36 0.61
CA LEU A 374 7.56 6.66 -0.22
C LEU A 374 7.77 7.41 -1.54
N ARG A 375 8.99 7.89 -1.77
CA ARG A 375 9.44 8.39 -3.07
C ARG A 375 9.87 7.23 -3.96
N ILE A 376 9.56 7.30 -5.25
CA ILE A 376 9.89 6.28 -6.26
C ILE A 376 10.40 6.97 -7.52
N THR A 377 11.50 6.46 -8.11
CA THR A 377 12.09 6.95 -9.38
C THR A 377 11.98 5.96 -10.54
N THR A 378 11.34 4.81 -10.34
CA THR A 378 11.18 3.80 -11.40
C THR A 378 10.21 4.27 -12.50
N PRO A 379 10.62 4.34 -13.79
CA PRO A 379 9.81 4.93 -14.85
C PRO A 379 8.46 4.24 -15.14
N SER A 380 8.40 2.92 -15.03
CA SER A 380 7.15 2.17 -15.23
C SER A 380 6.14 2.43 -14.12
N VAL A 381 6.62 2.58 -12.88
CA VAL A 381 5.77 2.98 -11.73
C VAL A 381 5.23 4.39 -11.95
N TYR A 382 6.09 5.35 -12.32
CA TYR A 382 5.66 6.71 -12.65
C TYR A 382 4.56 6.70 -13.72
N SER A 383 4.75 5.96 -14.80
CA SER A 383 3.81 5.91 -15.93
C SER A 383 2.44 5.35 -15.52
N ALA A 384 2.41 4.35 -14.64
CA ALA A 384 1.17 3.78 -14.12
C ALA A 384 0.44 4.76 -13.17
N PHE A 385 1.16 5.45 -12.30
CA PHE A 385 0.57 6.47 -11.42
C PHE A 385 0.09 7.70 -12.21
N GLU A 386 0.79 8.09 -13.27
CA GLU A 386 0.36 9.17 -14.17
C GLU A 386 -0.94 8.79 -14.89
N ALA A 387 -1.05 7.56 -15.40
CA ALA A 387 -2.29 7.07 -16.00
C ALA A 387 -3.47 7.08 -14.99
N ASN A 388 -3.23 6.65 -13.75
CA ASN A 388 -4.23 6.71 -12.69
C ASN A 388 -4.61 8.16 -12.33
N PHE A 389 -3.64 9.08 -12.25
CA PHE A 389 -3.90 10.50 -12.05
C PHE A 389 -4.81 11.06 -13.15
N GLN A 390 -4.52 10.77 -14.42
CA GLN A 390 -5.34 11.24 -15.54
C GLN A 390 -6.75 10.66 -15.51
N ALA A 391 -6.93 9.40 -15.09
CA ALA A 391 -8.24 8.79 -14.90
C ALA A 391 -9.04 9.49 -13.78
N ALA A 392 -8.44 9.68 -12.60
CA ALA A 392 -9.08 10.38 -11.48
C ALA A 392 -9.42 11.83 -11.84
N ARG A 393 -8.52 12.51 -12.57
CA ARG A 393 -8.69 13.87 -13.10
C ARG A 393 -9.85 13.96 -14.08
N ALA A 394 -10.00 12.99 -14.98
CA ALA A 394 -11.09 12.94 -15.95
C ALA A 394 -12.45 12.64 -15.28
N ALA A 395 -12.44 11.81 -14.23
CA ALA A 395 -13.63 11.45 -13.45
C ALA A 395 -14.01 12.50 -12.39
N ALA A 396 -13.19 13.53 -12.16
CA ALA A 396 -13.42 14.48 -11.09
C ALA A 396 -14.69 15.32 -11.31
N VAL A 397 -15.62 15.19 -10.36
CA VAL A 397 -16.86 15.98 -10.26
C VAL A 397 -16.86 16.67 -8.90
N PRO A 398 -17.10 17.99 -8.83
CA PRO A 398 -17.54 18.92 -9.89
C PRO A 398 -16.45 19.36 -10.89
N GLY A 399 -15.20 18.91 -10.74
CA GLY A 399 -14.13 19.17 -11.71
C GLY A 399 -13.61 20.60 -11.63
N THR A 400 -13.46 21.28 -12.78
CA THR A 400 -12.80 22.61 -12.88
C THR A 400 -13.71 23.80 -12.60
N SER A 401 -15.02 23.60 -12.41
CA SER A 401 -16.01 24.69 -12.21
C SER A 401 -15.97 25.30 -10.79
N ASP A 402 -14.81 25.30 -10.14
CA ASP A 402 -14.70 25.26 -8.68
C ASP A 402 -14.81 26.62 -7.97
N ASN A 403 -15.97 26.82 -7.34
CA ASN A 403 -16.14 27.48 -6.04
C ASN A 403 -17.10 26.61 -5.20
N VAL A 404 -16.81 25.31 -5.09
CA VAL A 404 -17.74 24.32 -4.52
C VAL A 404 -17.44 24.13 -3.04
N THR A 405 -18.43 24.42 -2.20
CA THR A 405 -18.34 24.30 -0.73
C THR A 405 -17.87 22.91 -0.29
N ALA A 406 -18.23 21.84 -1.02
CA ALA A 406 -17.88 20.46 -0.66
C ALA A 406 -16.36 20.20 -0.57
N CYS A 407 -15.51 20.90 -1.33
CA CYS A 407 -14.05 20.78 -1.23
C CYS A 407 -13.41 21.85 -0.34
N LYS A 408 -14.20 22.79 0.20
CA LYS A 408 -13.79 23.78 1.19
C LYS A 408 -14.19 23.26 2.57
N SER A 409 -13.36 22.42 3.16
CA SER A 409 -13.52 22.10 4.59
C SER A 409 -13.23 23.36 5.40
N GLU A 410 -14.08 23.69 6.37
CA GLU A 410 -13.86 24.83 7.27
C GLU A 410 -12.54 24.71 8.06
#